data_AF-A0AAD2AG25-F1
#
_entry.id   AF-A0AAD2AG25-F1
#
_cell.length_a   1.000
_cell.length_b   1.000
_cell.length_c   1.000
_cell.angle_alpha   90.00
_cell.angle_beta   90.00
_cell.angle_gamma   90.00
#
_symmetry.space_group_name_H-M   'P 1'
#
loop_
_entity.id
_entity.type
_entity.pdbx_description
1 polymer ?
#
loop_
_entity_poly.entity_id
_entity_poly.type
_entity_poly.pdbx_seq_one_letter_code
_entity_poly.pdbx_strand_id
1 'polypeptide(L)'
;MVSKKKYIYTIDDDCFVAKDPTGKDINALQQHIHNLLSPSTPFFFNTLYDPYREGADFVRGYPFSMREGVPTAISHGLWLNIPDYDAPTQLVKPRERNTRYVDAVMTIPKGTIFPMCGMNLGFDRELIGPAMYFGLMGDGQPIGRYDDMWAGWCAKVICDHLSLGVKTGLPYIWHSKASNPFVNLKKEYKGIYWQEEIIPFFQKVAFSKESTTVQKCYIELSKMVKEKLSPVDPYFQKLADAMVTWIEAWEELNSPAKSAPVANADPKKK
;
A
#
# COMPACT_ATOMS: atom_id res chain seq x y z
N MET A 1 -1.12 18.78 -5.45
CA MET A 1 -2.32 18.31 -6.19
C MET A 1 -2.82 17.04 -5.52
N VAL A 2 -4.12 16.91 -5.23
CA VAL A 2 -4.71 15.66 -4.73
C VAL A 2 -5.64 15.10 -5.80
N SER A 3 -5.33 13.90 -6.31
CA SER A 3 -6.17 13.24 -7.31
C SER A 3 -7.54 12.90 -6.73
N LYS A 4 -8.59 13.06 -7.56
CA LYS A 4 -9.98 12.70 -7.25
C LYS A 4 -10.43 11.43 -7.97
N LYS A 5 -9.52 10.74 -8.67
CA LYS A 5 -9.82 9.46 -9.32
C LYS A 5 -9.99 8.37 -8.27
N LYS A 6 -10.91 7.43 -8.53
CA LYS A 6 -11.15 6.27 -7.67
C LYS A 6 -9.92 5.38 -7.56
N TYR A 7 -9.31 5.02 -8.68
CA TYR A 7 -8.08 4.25 -8.71
C TYR A 7 -6.89 5.17 -8.89
N ILE A 8 -5.88 4.99 -8.04
CA ILE A 8 -4.61 5.72 -8.09
C ILE A 8 -3.52 4.72 -8.43
N TYR A 9 -2.63 5.11 -9.33
CA TYR A 9 -1.41 4.39 -9.66
C TYR A 9 -0.22 5.30 -9.35
N THR A 10 0.74 4.81 -8.57
CA THR A 10 2.01 5.48 -8.31
C THR A 10 3.13 4.78 -9.05
N ILE A 11 4.03 5.58 -9.61
CA ILE A 11 5.21 5.13 -10.34
C ILE A 11 6.36 6.11 -10.09
N ASP A 12 7.56 5.58 -9.95
CA ASP A 12 8.77 6.38 -9.79
C ASP A 12 9.33 6.88 -11.14
N ASP A 13 10.21 7.89 -11.09
CA ASP A 13 10.75 8.56 -12.27
C ASP A 13 11.71 7.70 -13.12
N ASP A 14 12.16 6.58 -12.55
CA ASP A 14 13.13 5.64 -13.12
C ASP A 14 12.51 4.27 -13.48
N CYS A 15 11.18 4.23 -13.54
CA CYS A 15 10.38 3.04 -13.78
C CYS A 15 9.74 3.10 -15.18
N PHE A 16 10.02 2.09 -16.01
CA PHE A 16 9.64 2.05 -17.43
C PHE A 16 8.78 0.83 -17.76
N VAL A 17 8.28 0.78 -19.00
CA VAL A 17 7.55 -0.38 -19.53
C VAL A 17 8.48 -1.60 -19.58
N ALA A 18 8.11 -2.67 -18.88
CA ALA A 18 8.77 -3.96 -18.97
C ALA A 18 8.25 -4.79 -20.15
N LYS A 19 9.01 -5.82 -20.51
CA LYS A 19 8.63 -6.82 -21.51
C LYS A 19 8.32 -8.17 -20.86
N ASP A 20 7.29 -8.84 -21.37
CA ASP A 20 6.98 -10.21 -21.00
C ASP A 20 7.98 -11.19 -21.64
N PRO A 21 7.95 -12.49 -21.29
CA PRO A 21 8.83 -13.50 -21.89
C PRO A 21 8.69 -13.67 -23.41
N THR A 22 7.61 -13.16 -24.01
CA THR A 22 7.39 -13.16 -25.47
C THR A 22 7.92 -11.88 -26.15
N GLY A 23 8.44 -10.92 -25.37
CA GLY A 23 8.97 -9.65 -25.84
C GLY A 23 7.93 -8.54 -25.98
N LYS A 24 6.67 -8.80 -25.61
CA LYS A 24 5.58 -7.82 -25.68
C LYS A 24 5.63 -6.87 -24.49
N ASP A 25 5.20 -5.64 -24.72
CA ASP A 25 5.12 -4.62 -23.69
C ASP A 25 4.03 -4.97 -22.66
N ILE A 26 4.38 -4.82 -21.38
CA ILE A 26 3.49 -5.09 -20.26
C ILE A 26 2.70 -3.83 -19.94
N ASN A 27 1.37 -3.94 -19.95
CA ASN A 27 0.48 -2.88 -19.50
C ASN A 27 0.25 -2.98 -17.99
N ALA A 28 1.18 -2.44 -17.20
CA ALA A 28 1.12 -2.48 -15.74
C ALA A 28 -0.15 -1.82 -15.19
N LEU A 29 -0.60 -0.70 -15.77
CA LEU A 29 -1.81 0.01 -15.33
C LEU A 29 -3.07 -0.88 -15.49
N GLN A 30 -3.23 -1.53 -16.65
CA GLN A 30 -4.35 -2.45 -16.87
C GLN A 30 -4.32 -3.63 -15.90
N GLN A 31 -3.13 -4.16 -15.60
CA GLN A 31 -2.98 -5.26 -14.64
C GLN A 31 -3.31 -4.82 -13.20
N HIS A 32 -2.85 -3.65 -12.77
CA HIS A 32 -3.26 -3.06 -11.48
C HIS A 32 -4.79 -2.91 -11.40
N ILE A 33 -5.43 -2.38 -12.46
CA ILE A 33 -6.88 -2.23 -12.50
C ILE A 33 -7.59 -3.58 -12.41
N HIS A 34 -7.12 -4.61 -13.13
CA HIS A 34 -7.69 -5.95 -13.03
C HIS A 34 -7.57 -6.51 -11.59
N ASN A 35 -6.42 -6.34 -10.94
CA ASN A 35 -6.21 -6.77 -9.56
C ASN A 35 -7.15 -6.03 -8.58
N LEU A 36 -7.40 -4.74 -8.78
CA LEU A 36 -8.30 -3.93 -7.94
C LEU A 36 -9.78 -4.23 -8.18
N LEU A 37 -10.16 -4.67 -9.39
CA LEU A 37 -11.53 -5.01 -9.75
C LEU A 37 -11.91 -6.47 -9.43
N SER A 38 -10.93 -7.32 -9.11
CA SER A 38 -11.16 -8.71 -8.74
C SER A 38 -11.07 -8.88 -7.22
N PRO A 39 -11.87 -9.76 -6.58
CA PRO A 39 -11.84 -9.91 -5.13
C PRO A 39 -10.52 -10.49 -4.62
N SER A 40 -10.24 -10.31 -3.34
CA SER A 40 -9.15 -10.97 -2.60
C SER A 40 -9.67 -12.06 -1.68
N THR A 41 -8.81 -12.99 -1.30
CA THR A 41 -9.11 -14.13 -0.42
C THR A 41 -8.23 -14.13 0.85
N PRO A 42 -8.31 -13.12 1.74
CA PRO A 42 -7.33 -12.97 2.83
C PRO A 42 -7.57 -13.92 4.02
N PHE A 43 -8.78 -14.49 4.15
CA PHE A 43 -9.16 -15.29 5.34
C PHE A 43 -8.85 -16.78 5.22
N PHE A 44 -8.62 -17.28 4.00
CA PHE A 44 -8.22 -18.66 3.76
C PHE A 44 -7.29 -18.67 2.55
N PHE A 45 -6.10 -19.24 2.72
CA PHE A 45 -5.06 -19.18 1.70
C PHE A 45 -5.33 -20.21 0.59
N ASN A 46 -5.55 -19.74 -0.65
CA ASN A 46 -5.60 -20.60 -1.82
C ASN A 46 -4.17 -20.99 -2.21
N THR A 47 -3.82 -22.27 -2.13
CA THR A 47 -2.42 -22.73 -2.28
C THR A 47 -1.90 -22.75 -3.72
N LEU A 48 -2.73 -22.42 -4.72
CA LEU A 48 -2.34 -22.35 -6.12
C LEU A 48 -1.96 -20.91 -6.52
N TYR A 49 -2.87 -20.19 -7.16
CA TYR A 49 -2.73 -18.78 -7.56
C TYR A 49 -4.00 -18.02 -7.18
N ASP A 50 -4.07 -16.71 -7.47
CA ASP A 50 -5.30 -15.94 -7.36
C ASP A 50 -6.45 -16.59 -8.16
N PRO A 51 -7.52 -17.08 -7.50
CA PRO A 51 -8.59 -17.84 -8.16
C PRO A 51 -9.47 -16.99 -9.10
N TYR A 52 -9.30 -15.67 -9.11
CA TYR A 52 -10.05 -14.77 -10.00
C TYR A 52 -9.30 -14.44 -11.30
N ARG A 53 -8.13 -15.05 -11.53
CA ARG A 53 -7.40 -14.94 -12.79
C ARG A 53 -7.77 -16.06 -13.74
N GLU A 54 -7.67 -15.77 -15.03
CA GLU A 54 -7.82 -16.78 -16.08
C GLU A 54 -6.83 -17.94 -15.86
N GLY A 55 -7.32 -19.17 -15.96
CA GLY A 55 -6.52 -20.38 -15.77
C GLY A 55 -6.27 -20.79 -14.31
N ALA A 56 -6.84 -20.10 -13.33
CA ALA A 56 -6.80 -20.46 -11.91
C ALA A 56 -8.20 -20.63 -11.31
N ASP A 57 -8.30 -21.41 -10.23
CA ASP A 57 -9.55 -21.62 -9.47
C ASP A 57 -9.20 -21.94 -8.00
N PHE A 58 -10.23 -22.01 -7.17
CA PHE A 58 -10.16 -22.48 -5.79
C PHE A 58 -9.81 -23.95 -5.72
N VAL A 59 -8.79 -24.29 -4.95
CA VAL A 59 -8.36 -25.68 -4.77
C VAL A 59 -9.32 -26.49 -3.89
N ARG A 60 -9.25 -27.82 -3.98
CA ARG A 60 -9.98 -28.74 -3.10
C ARG A 60 -9.68 -28.42 -1.63
N GLY A 61 -10.74 -28.26 -0.83
CA GLY A 61 -10.64 -27.89 0.58
C GLY A 61 -10.89 -26.41 0.86
N TYR A 62 -10.92 -25.56 -0.18
CA TYR A 62 -11.32 -24.17 -0.02
C TYR A 62 -12.83 -24.05 0.25
N PRO A 63 -13.27 -23.47 1.38
CA PRO A 63 -14.69 -23.39 1.74
C PRO A 63 -15.51 -22.61 0.71
N PHE A 64 -16.61 -23.18 0.24
CA PHE A 64 -17.50 -22.53 -0.74
C PHE A 64 -18.05 -21.19 -0.24
N SER A 65 -18.36 -21.09 1.05
CA SER A 65 -18.85 -19.86 1.70
C SER A 65 -17.84 -18.71 1.72
N MET A 66 -16.57 -18.96 1.38
CA MET A 66 -15.51 -17.95 1.36
C MET A 66 -15.09 -17.57 -0.07
N ARG A 67 -15.68 -18.18 -1.10
CA ARG A 67 -15.26 -18.01 -2.51
C ARG A 67 -15.67 -16.70 -3.16
N GLU A 68 -16.55 -15.91 -2.51
CA GLU A 68 -16.86 -14.55 -2.98
C GLU A 68 -15.74 -13.55 -2.67
N GLY A 69 -14.88 -13.88 -1.71
CA GLY A 69 -13.76 -13.03 -1.30
C GLY A 69 -14.21 -11.70 -0.68
N VAL A 70 -13.31 -10.72 -0.73
CA VAL A 70 -13.54 -9.35 -0.25
C VAL A 70 -13.04 -8.33 -1.27
N PRO A 71 -13.51 -7.07 -1.24
CA PRO A 71 -12.99 -6.02 -2.11
C PRO A 71 -11.48 -5.83 -1.96
N THR A 72 -10.77 -5.68 -3.08
CA THR A 72 -9.33 -5.43 -3.07
C THR A 72 -9.04 -3.93 -3.03
N ALA A 73 -8.38 -3.50 -1.95
CA ALA A 73 -8.02 -2.11 -1.75
C ALA A 73 -6.66 -1.74 -2.36
N ILE A 74 -5.73 -2.69 -2.43
CA ILE A 74 -4.35 -2.46 -2.86
C ILE A 74 -3.90 -3.57 -3.82
N SER A 75 -3.25 -3.17 -4.90
CA SER A 75 -2.50 -4.02 -5.83
C SER A 75 -1.03 -3.59 -5.84
N HIS A 76 -0.16 -4.41 -5.27
CA HIS A 76 1.28 -4.19 -5.24
C HIS A 76 2.00 -4.82 -6.45
N GLY A 77 2.78 -3.98 -7.13
CA GLY A 77 3.67 -4.23 -8.26
C GLY A 77 4.81 -5.20 -8.03
N LEU A 78 5.27 -5.84 -9.11
CA LEU A 78 6.62 -6.40 -9.18
C LEU A 78 7.47 -5.59 -10.18
N TRP A 79 8.74 -5.92 -10.30
CA TRP A 79 9.64 -5.23 -11.22
C TRP A 79 10.73 -6.18 -11.73
N LEU A 80 11.17 -5.93 -12.96
CA LEU A 80 12.32 -6.56 -13.57
C LEU A 80 13.53 -5.63 -13.48
N ASN A 81 14.70 -6.17 -13.81
CA ASN A 81 15.99 -5.48 -13.76
C ASN A 81 16.47 -5.25 -12.32
N ILE A 82 16.44 -4.05 -11.76
CA ILE A 82 17.05 -3.80 -10.44
C ILE A 82 16.06 -4.16 -9.32
N PRO A 83 16.35 -5.19 -8.49
CA PRO A 83 15.50 -5.54 -7.36
C PRO A 83 15.46 -4.41 -6.30
N ASP A 84 14.34 -4.29 -5.58
CA ASP A 84 14.20 -3.33 -4.48
C ASP A 84 14.76 -3.99 -3.21
N TYR A 85 16.08 -4.05 -3.18
CA TYR A 85 16.81 -4.57 -2.04
C TYR A 85 17.15 -3.46 -1.06
N ASP A 86 17.27 -3.83 0.20
CA ASP A 86 17.97 -3.00 1.18
C ASP A 86 19.41 -2.74 0.72
N ALA A 87 19.97 -1.61 1.15
CA ALA A 87 21.30 -1.17 0.78
C ALA A 87 22.40 -2.19 1.12
N PRO A 88 22.42 -2.85 2.31
CA PRO A 88 23.34 -3.95 2.57
C PRO A 88 23.30 -5.07 1.52
N THR A 89 22.12 -5.57 1.17
CA THR A 89 21.95 -6.61 0.15
C THR A 89 22.41 -6.11 -1.22
N GLN A 90 22.10 -4.87 -1.58
CA GLN A 90 22.57 -4.27 -2.83
C GLN A 90 24.10 -4.12 -2.89
N LEU A 91 24.76 -3.82 -1.76
CA LEU A 91 26.23 -3.73 -1.67
C LEU A 91 26.91 -5.07 -1.97
N VAL A 92 26.33 -6.19 -1.49
CA VAL A 92 26.91 -7.53 -1.70
C VAL A 92 26.47 -8.17 -3.03
N LYS A 93 25.41 -7.66 -3.66
CA LYS A 93 24.89 -8.14 -4.96
C LYS A 93 24.70 -7.03 -6.01
N PRO A 94 25.72 -6.19 -6.31
CA PRO A 94 25.55 -4.97 -7.12
C PRO A 94 25.17 -5.24 -8.59
N ARG A 95 25.46 -6.45 -9.09
CA ARG A 95 25.18 -6.87 -10.47
C ARG A 95 23.95 -7.77 -10.59
N GLU A 96 23.32 -8.15 -9.48
CA GLU A 96 22.13 -9.00 -9.55
C GLU A 96 20.99 -8.24 -10.24
N ARG A 97 20.24 -8.98 -11.07
CA ARG A 97 19.06 -8.49 -11.77
C ARG A 97 17.93 -9.47 -11.62
N ASN A 98 16.72 -8.96 -11.37
CA ASN A 98 15.52 -9.76 -11.44
C ASN A 98 15.13 -9.96 -12.91
N THR A 99 15.43 -11.15 -13.43
CA THR A 99 15.05 -11.61 -14.77
C THR A 99 13.90 -12.63 -14.72
N ARG A 100 13.42 -12.97 -13.53
CA ARG A 100 12.40 -13.99 -13.32
C ARG A 100 11.03 -13.32 -13.42
N TYR A 101 10.39 -13.51 -14.57
CA TYR A 101 8.98 -13.18 -14.76
C TYR A 101 8.12 -14.34 -14.23
N VAL A 102 7.37 -14.09 -13.16
CA VAL A 102 6.43 -15.06 -12.58
C VAL A 102 5.02 -14.59 -12.89
N ASP A 103 4.29 -15.37 -13.69
CA ASP A 103 2.88 -15.10 -14.01
C ASP A 103 1.97 -15.54 -12.85
N ALA A 104 2.00 -14.76 -11.77
CA ALA A 104 1.19 -15.00 -10.60
C ALA A 104 0.74 -13.69 -9.96
N VAL A 105 -0.47 -13.73 -9.42
CA VAL A 105 -0.98 -12.80 -8.41
C VAL A 105 -1.41 -13.63 -7.22
N MET A 106 -1.22 -13.09 -6.02
CA MET A 106 -1.60 -13.71 -4.76
C MET A 106 -2.23 -12.66 -3.84
N THR A 107 -3.22 -13.09 -3.07
CA THR A 107 -3.71 -12.27 -1.94
C THR A 107 -2.74 -12.41 -0.77
N ILE A 108 -2.37 -11.28 -0.16
CA ILE A 108 -1.62 -11.27 1.10
C ILE A 108 -2.57 -11.67 2.24
N PRO A 109 -2.29 -12.74 3.00
CA PRO A 109 -3.19 -13.23 4.05
C PRO A 109 -3.46 -12.19 5.13
N LYS A 110 -4.62 -12.30 5.78
CA LYS A 110 -4.93 -11.55 7.00
C LYS A 110 -3.91 -11.87 8.09
N GLY A 111 -3.50 -10.85 8.85
CA GLY A 111 -2.54 -10.98 9.94
C GLY A 111 -1.08 -11.04 9.48
N THR A 112 -0.82 -10.89 8.18
CA THR A 112 0.52 -10.80 7.61
C THR A 112 0.76 -9.40 7.04
N ILE A 113 1.88 -8.79 7.42
CA ILE A 113 2.38 -7.54 6.81
C ILE A 113 3.46 -7.84 5.77
N PHE A 114 3.74 -6.88 4.89
CA PHE A 114 4.64 -7.05 3.76
C PHE A 114 5.42 -5.76 3.50
N PRO A 115 6.61 -5.83 2.87
CA PRO A 115 7.35 -4.65 2.46
C PRO A 115 6.70 -4.08 1.19
N MET A 116 5.79 -3.12 1.37
CA MET A 116 5.14 -2.46 0.25
C MET A 116 6.10 -1.47 -0.40
N CYS A 117 6.32 -1.61 -1.70
CA CYS A 117 7.06 -0.66 -2.51
C CYS A 117 6.11 0.35 -3.18
N GLY A 118 6.43 1.65 -3.05
CA GLY A 118 5.66 2.74 -3.66
C GLY A 118 5.89 2.92 -5.17
N MET A 119 6.97 2.35 -5.73
CA MET A 119 7.40 2.57 -7.12
C MET A 119 6.45 1.98 -8.17
N ASN A 120 5.56 1.08 -7.77
CA ASN A 120 4.63 0.40 -8.66
C ASN A 120 3.42 -0.09 -7.88
N LEU A 121 2.52 0.83 -7.54
CA LEU A 121 1.43 0.56 -6.61
C LEU A 121 0.11 1.10 -7.15
N GLY A 122 -0.90 0.23 -7.17
CA GLY A 122 -2.28 0.60 -7.47
C GLY A 122 -3.13 0.51 -6.22
N PHE A 123 -4.03 1.46 -5.99
CA PHE A 123 -4.99 1.37 -4.89
C PHE A 123 -6.34 2.00 -5.19
N ASP A 124 -7.38 1.49 -4.54
CA ASP A 124 -8.71 2.09 -4.50
C ASP A 124 -8.75 3.17 -3.41
N ARG A 125 -8.77 4.43 -3.87
CA ARG A 125 -8.79 5.62 -3.04
C ARG A 125 -9.99 5.67 -2.10
N GLU A 126 -11.13 5.15 -2.52
CA GLU A 126 -12.36 5.14 -1.71
C GLU A 126 -12.25 4.13 -0.56
N LEU A 127 -11.54 3.01 -0.79
CA LEU A 127 -11.39 1.94 0.20
C LEU A 127 -10.26 2.18 1.19
N ILE A 128 -9.13 2.79 0.77
CA ILE A 128 -7.94 2.89 1.62
C ILE A 128 -7.16 4.21 1.52
N GLY A 129 -7.63 5.16 0.71
CA GLY A 129 -6.95 6.44 0.46
C GLY A 129 -6.47 7.20 1.71
N PRO A 130 -7.26 7.31 2.80
CA PRO A 130 -6.81 7.99 4.01
C PRO A 130 -5.59 7.34 4.69
N ALA A 131 -5.33 6.04 4.46
CA ALA A 131 -4.16 5.34 5.00
C ALA A 131 -2.93 5.40 4.08
N MET A 132 -3.06 5.96 2.87
CA MET A 132 -1.95 6.11 1.91
C MET A 132 -1.12 7.36 2.20
N TYR A 133 -0.57 7.43 3.43
CA TYR A 133 0.34 8.47 3.88
C TYR A 133 1.72 7.87 4.19
N PHE A 134 2.73 8.31 3.46
CA PHE A 134 4.11 7.82 3.51
C PHE A 134 4.89 8.44 4.69
N GLY A 135 4.18 8.98 5.67
CA GLY A 135 4.78 9.59 6.85
C GLY A 135 5.52 10.89 6.57
N LEU A 136 6.28 11.32 7.58
CA LEU A 136 7.19 12.46 7.46
C LEU A 136 8.46 11.96 6.78
N MET A 137 8.51 12.13 5.45
CA MET A 137 9.63 11.74 4.59
C MET A 137 10.30 12.97 3.94
N GLY A 138 11.44 12.75 3.28
CA GLY A 138 12.24 13.80 2.63
C GLY A 138 13.56 14.09 3.37
N ASP A 139 14.30 15.08 2.88
CA ASP A 139 15.63 15.41 3.41
C ASP A 139 15.57 15.76 4.91
N GLY A 140 16.46 15.12 5.67
CA GLY A 140 16.53 15.26 7.12
C GLY A 140 15.53 14.42 7.93
N GLN A 141 14.61 13.68 7.27
CA GLN A 141 13.74 12.75 7.97
C GLN A 141 14.43 11.40 8.21
N PRO A 142 14.35 10.84 9.44
CA PRO A 142 15.11 9.65 9.81
C PRO A 142 14.54 8.33 9.28
N ILE A 143 13.30 8.30 8.77
CA ILE A 143 12.67 7.11 8.20
C ILE A 143 13.08 6.83 6.74
N GLY A 144 13.98 7.64 6.15
CA GLY A 144 14.17 7.66 4.69
C GLY A 144 14.37 6.29 4.05
N ARG A 145 13.65 6.04 2.95
CA ARG A 145 13.58 4.76 2.21
C ARG A 145 12.83 3.63 2.94
N TYR A 146 12.15 3.94 4.05
CA TYR A 146 11.19 3.05 4.73
C TYR A 146 9.76 3.63 4.77
N ASP A 147 9.56 4.77 4.11
CA ASP A 147 8.33 5.54 4.11
C ASP A 147 7.15 4.82 3.41
N ASP A 148 7.41 4.13 2.31
CA ASP A 148 6.46 3.29 1.60
C ASP A 148 6.15 2.00 2.37
N MET A 149 7.16 1.32 2.93
CA MET A 149 6.92 0.19 3.82
C MET A 149 6.05 0.58 5.02
N TRP A 150 6.31 1.74 5.64
CA TRP A 150 5.50 2.27 6.73
C TRP A 150 4.03 2.46 6.32
N ALA A 151 3.79 3.13 5.18
CA ALA A 151 2.44 3.29 4.63
C ALA A 151 1.78 1.92 4.38
N GLY A 152 2.53 0.97 3.84
CA GLY A 152 2.08 -0.39 3.57
C GLY A 152 1.66 -1.13 4.82
N TRP A 153 2.44 -1.04 5.90
CA TRP A 153 2.11 -1.67 7.17
C TRP A 153 0.86 -1.06 7.80
N CYS A 154 0.76 0.28 7.80
CA CYS A 154 -0.44 0.98 8.26
C CYS A 154 -1.68 0.56 7.47
N ALA A 155 -1.60 0.61 6.14
CA ALA A 155 -2.71 0.26 5.26
C ALA A 155 -3.10 -1.22 5.40
N LYS A 156 -2.13 -2.12 5.56
CA LYS A 156 -2.39 -3.56 5.69
C LYS A 156 -3.14 -3.92 6.96
N VAL A 157 -2.73 -3.41 8.12
CA VAL A 157 -3.44 -3.69 9.38
C VAL A 157 -4.86 -3.12 9.37
N ILE A 158 -5.07 -1.98 8.70
CA ILE A 158 -6.40 -1.38 8.53
C ILE A 158 -7.26 -2.22 7.57
N CYS A 159 -6.69 -2.66 6.44
CA CYS A 159 -7.39 -3.56 5.51
C CYS A 159 -7.85 -4.84 6.22
N ASP A 160 -6.99 -5.44 7.05
CA ASP A 160 -7.31 -6.66 7.80
C ASP A 160 -8.46 -6.48 8.80
N HIS A 161 -8.54 -5.29 9.41
CA HIS A 161 -9.60 -4.94 10.34
C HIS A 161 -10.93 -4.69 9.61
N LEU A 162 -10.88 -3.96 8.49
CA LEU A 162 -12.06 -3.57 7.70
C LEU A 162 -12.49 -4.64 6.68
N SER A 163 -11.87 -5.83 6.71
CA SER A 163 -12.15 -6.92 5.77
C SER A 163 -11.93 -6.52 4.31
N LEU A 164 -10.81 -5.86 4.03
CA LEU A 164 -10.34 -5.49 2.69
C LEU A 164 -9.12 -6.31 2.29
N GLY A 165 -8.96 -6.48 0.98
CA GLY A 165 -7.91 -7.27 0.38
C GLY A 165 -6.70 -6.48 -0.06
N VAL A 166 -5.54 -7.13 -0.01
CA VAL A 166 -4.30 -6.67 -0.65
C VAL A 166 -3.78 -7.78 -1.53
N LYS A 167 -3.46 -7.46 -2.79
CA LYS A 167 -2.82 -8.38 -3.74
C LYS A 167 -1.39 -7.96 -4.02
N THR A 168 -0.54 -8.95 -4.30
CA THR A 168 0.83 -8.78 -4.80
C THR A 168 1.09 -9.78 -5.91
N GLY A 169 2.02 -9.46 -6.81
CA GLY A 169 2.27 -10.23 -8.02
C GLY A 169 2.25 -9.32 -9.23
N LEU A 170 2.02 -9.85 -10.43
CA LEU A 170 2.03 -9.10 -11.70
C LEU A 170 1.20 -7.81 -11.61
N PRO A 171 1.81 -6.66 -11.34
CA PRO A 171 2.19 -5.76 -12.43
C PRO A 171 3.70 -5.56 -12.54
N TYR A 172 4.39 -6.03 -13.58
CA TYR A 172 5.83 -5.79 -13.76
C TYR A 172 6.11 -4.45 -14.45
N ILE A 173 7.09 -3.72 -13.92
CA ILE A 173 7.75 -2.57 -14.56
C ILE A 173 9.26 -2.84 -14.72
N TRP A 174 9.94 -2.03 -15.52
CA TRP A 174 11.40 -2.07 -15.68
C TRP A 174 12.06 -0.97 -14.84
N HIS A 175 12.65 -1.35 -13.71
CA HIS A 175 13.28 -0.41 -12.79
C HIS A 175 14.77 -0.22 -13.15
N SER A 176 15.20 1.02 -13.45
CA SER A 176 16.52 1.30 -14.04
C SER A 176 17.54 1.97 -13.13
N LYS A 177 17.16 2.45 -11.94
CA LYS A 177 18.08 3.20 -11.07
C LYS A 177 18.80 2.28 -10.10
N ALA A 178 20.13 2.36 -10.14
CA ALA A 178 20.97 1.96 -9.01
C ALA A 178 21.49 3.25 -8.37
N SER A 179 20.78 3.74 -7.36
CA SER A 179 21.26 4.81 -6.49
C SER A 179 22.53 4.39 -5.76
N ASN A 180 23.28 5.34 -5.19
CA ASN A 180 24.51 5.01 -4.49
C ASN A 180 24.18 4.23 -3.20
N PRO A 181 24.59 2.95 -3.09
CA PRO A 181 24.18 2.11 -1.97
C PRO A 181 24.78 2.57 -0.63
N PHE A 182 25.92 3.26 -0.62
CA PHE A 182 26.47 3.85 0.62
C PHE A 182 25.65 5.04 1.12
N VAL A 183 25.08 5.83 0.21
CA VAL A 183 24.15 6.91 0.58
C VAL A 183 22.85 6.32 1.10
N ASN A 184 22.34 5.28 0.44
CA ASN A 184 21.12 4.59 0.87
C ASN A 184 21.29 3.95 2.24
N LEU A 185 22.42 3.28 2.50
CA LEU A 185 22.69 2.66 3.81
C LEU A 185 22.60 3.67 4.96
N LYS A 186 23.10 4.91 4.76
CA LYS A 186 22.98 5.97 5.77
C LYS A 186 21.52 6.39 6.01
N LYS A 187 20.71 6.41 4.95
CA LYS A 187 19.28 6.75 5.02
C LYS A 187 18.49 5.63 5.70
N GLU A 188 18.79 4.39 5.35
CA GLU A 188 18.09 3.19 5.81
C GLU A 188 18.51 2.74 7.21
N TYR A 189 19.69 3.13 7.71
CA TYR A 189 20.26 2.65 8.98
C TYR A 189 19.26 2.66 10.14
N LYS A 190 18.52 3.76 10.32
CA LYS A 190 17.51 3.86 11.37
C LYS A 190 16.31 2.94 11.10
N GLY A 191 15.83 2.87 9.86
CA GLY A 191 14.76 1.96 9.46
C GLY A 191 15.11 0.50 9.73
N ILE A 192 16.32 0.06 9.34
CA ILE A 192 16.83 -1.29 9.61
C ILE A 192 16.85 -1.60 11.10
N TYR A 193 17.26 -0.64 11.94
CA TYR A 193 17.29 -0.85 13.38
C TYR A 193 15.88 -0.83 14.01
N TRP A 194 15.04 0.14 13.62
CA TRP A 194 13.71 0.31 14.19
C TRP A 194 12.73 -0.78 13.75
N GLN A 195 12.94 -1.44 12.61
CA GLN A 195 12.05 -2.49 12.14
C GLN A 195 11.89 -3.61 13.18
N GLU A 196 12.92 -3.87 14.00
CA GLU A 196 12.89 -4.89 15.06
C GLU A 196 11.84 -4.58 16.15
N GLU A 197 11.45 -3.30 16.30
CA GLU A 197 10.37 -2.87 17.19
C GLU A 197 9.06 -2.59 16.42
N ILE A 198 9.16 -2.00 15.22
CA ILE A 198 8.01 -1.63 14.39
C ILE A 198 7.24 -2.85 13.90
N ILE A 199 7.93 -3.91 13.45
CA ILE A 199 7.29 -5.11 12.91
C ILE A 199 6.49 -5.85 13.99
N PRO A 200 7.06 -6.16 15.19
CA PRO A 200 6.27 -6.73 16.28
C PRO A 200 5.13 -5.83 16.75
N PHE A 201 5.29 -4.51 16.68
CA PHE A 201 4.21 -3.56 16.96
C PHE A 201 3.04 -3.77 15.99
N PHE A 202 3.27 -3.70 14.67
CA PHE A 202 2.20 -3.87 13.68
C PHE A 202 1.56 -5.25 13.72
N GLN A 203 2.32 -6.31 13.98
CA GLN A 203 1.78 -7.66 14.17
C GLN A 203 0.82 -7.79 15.37
N LYS A 204 0.94 -6.88 16.35
CA LYS A 204 0.09 -6.85 17.56
C LYS A 204 -1.02 -5.80 17.50
N VAL A 205 -1.08 -4.98 16.46
CA VAL A 205 -2.14 -3.97 16.31
C VAL A 205 -3.50 -4.66 16.29
N ALA A 206 -4.38 -4.24 17.18
CA ALA A 206 -5.76 -4.65 17.23
C ALA A 206 -6.62 -3.41 17.46
N PHE A 207 -7.43 -3.06 16.47
CA PHE A 207 -8.32 -1.91 16.54
C PHE A 207 -9.59 -2.24 17.33
N SER A 208 -10.13 -1.20 17.96
CA SER A 208 -11.44 -1.20 18.61
C SER A 208 -12.57 -1.51 17.61
N LYS A 209 -13.73 -1.99 18.10
CA LYS A 209 -14.89 -2.28 17.24
C LYS A 209 -15.53 -1.01 16.68
N GLU A 210 -15.23 0.13 17.30
CA GLU A 210 -15.72 1.45 16.97
C GLU A 210 -15.01 2.04 15.72
N SER A 211 -13.80 1.54 15.43
CA SER A 211 -12.96 1.90 14.28
C SER A 211 -13.45 1.28 12.96
N THR A 212 -14.63 1.73 12.54
CA THR A 212 -15.39 1.22 11.40
C THR A 212 -15.03 1.86 10.05
N THR A 213 -14.08 2.78 10.02
CA THR A 213 -13.67 3.54 8.82
C THR A 213 -12.16 3.69 8.81
N VAL A 214 -11.54 3.82 7.63
CA VAL A 214 -10.08 4.01 7.50
C VAL A 214 -9.58 5.17 8.34
N GLN A 215 -10.27 6.32 8.34
CA GLN A 215 -9.92 7.51 9.13
C GLN A 215 -9.87 7.19 10.62
N LYS A 216 -10.94 6.60 11.17
CA LYS A 216 -10.99 6.17 12.58
C LYS A 216 -9.87 5.18 12.92
N CYS A 217 -9.63 4.17 12.07
CA CYS A 217 -8.53 3.24 12.28
C CYS A 217 -7.18 3.97 12.28
N TYR A 218 -6.96 4.90 11.34
CA TYR A 218 -5.69 5.64 11.23
C TYR A 218 -5.44 6.57 12.43
N ILE A 219 -6.49 7.20 12.95
CA ILE A 219 -6.45 8.00 14.19
C ILE A 219 -6.22 7.13 15.42
N GLU A 220 -6.82 5.94 15.49
CA GLU A 220 -6.54 5.00 16.57
C GLU A 220 -5.09 4.49 16.48
N LEU A 221 -4.62 4.18 15.27
CA LEU A 221 -3.24 3.76 15.02
C LEU A 221 -2.24 4.85 15.42
N SER A 222 -2.52 6.13 15.13
CA SER A 222 -1.61 7.22 15.51
C SER A 222 -1.43 7.32 17.03
N LYS A 223 -2.48 7.09 17.81
CA LYS A 223 -2.40 7.02 19.28
C LYS A 223 -1.52 5.85 19.73
N MET A 224 -1.70 4.67 19.12
CA MET A 224 -0.87 3.49 19.41
C MET A 224 0.61 3.74 19.04
N VAL A 225 0.88 4.35 17.88
CA VAL A 225 2.23 4.75 17.45
C VAL A 225 2.85 5.71 18.46
N LYS A 226 2.10 6.74 18.89
CA LYS A 226 2.56 7.71 19.89
C LYS A 226 2.90 7.04 21.22
N GLU A 227 2.07 6.11 21.68
CA GLU A 227 2.29 5.42 22.94
C GLU A 227 3.46 4.43 22.88
N LYS A 228 3.51 3.61 21.82
CA LYS A 228 4.40 2.44 21.75
C LYS A 228 5.74 2.71 21.06
N LEU A 229 5.78 3.63 20.09
CA LEU A 229 6.99 3.88 19.29
C LEU A 229 7.71 5.19 19.64
N SER A 230 7.09 6.13 20.37
CA SER A 230 7.82 7.31 20.87
C SER A 230 9.05 6.96 21.75
N PRO A 231 9.06 5.87 22.55
CA PRO A 231 10.27 5.43 23.25
C PRO A 231 11.41 4.99 22.32
N VAL A 232 11.11 4.61 21.07
CA VAL A 232 12.11 4.19 20.07
C VAL A 232 12.87 5.40 19.52
N ASP A 233 12.15 6.47 19.15
CA ASP A 233 12.73 7.75 18.72
C ASP A 233 11.67 8.87 18.78
N PRO A 234 12.03 10.12 19.16
CA PRO A 234 11.13 11.27 19.14
C PRO A 234 10.44 11.54 17.79
N TYR A 235 11.00 11.04 16.69
CA TYR A 235 10.37 11.03 15.38
C TYR A 235 8.95 10.47 15.42
N PHE A 236 8.70 9.37 16.13
CA PHE A 236 7.38 8.72 16.16
C PHE A 236 6.32 9.55 16.88
N GLN A 237 6.73 10.36 17.86
CA GLN A 237 5.83 11.32 18.49
C GLN A 237 5.35 12.35 17.46
N LYS A 238 6.28 12.92 16.70
CA LYS A 238 5.95 13.90 15.65
C LYS A 238 5.17 13.26 14.49
N LEU A 239 5.52 12.04 14.11
CA LEU A 239 4.83 11.29 13.08
C LEU A 239 3.38 11.00 13.49
N ALA A 240 3.12 10.60 14.73
CA ALA A 240 1.77 10.37 15.23
C ALA A 240 0.91 11.64 15.16
N ASP A 241 1.47 12.80 15.53
CA ASP A 241 0.76 14.08 15.40
C ASP A 241 0.49 14.40 13.92
N ALA A 242 1.47 14.16 13.03
CA ALA A 242 1.29 14.35 11.59
C ALA A 242 0.28 13.38 10.96
N MET A 243 0.14 12.16 11.49
CA MET A 243 -0.90 11.21 11.06
C MET A 243 -2.30 11.74 11.34
N VAL A 244 -2.50 12.45 12.47
CA VAL A 244 -3.78 13.11 12.78
C VAL A 244 -4.02 14.26 11.80
N THR A 245 -3.04 15.14 11.63
CA THR A 245 -3.13 16.28 10.68
C THR A 245 -3.39 15.81 9.25
N TRP A 246 -2.82 14.67 8.83
CA TRP A 246 -3.08 14.09 7.52
C TRP A 246 -4.57 13.73 7.34
N ILE A 247 -5.20 13.13 8.34
CA ILE A 247 -6.63 12.78 8.29
C ILE A 247 -7.49 14.04 8.28
N GLU A 248 -7.17 15.04 9.09
CA GLU A 248 -7.87 16.34 9.09
C GLU A 248 -7.82 16.99 7.70
N ALA A 249 -6.63 17.05 7.10
CA ALA A 249 -6.45 17.59 5.74
C ALA A 249 -7.18 16.75 4.68
N TRP A 250 -7.16 15.42 4.84
CA TRP A 250 -7.92 14.52 3.96
C TRP A 250 -9.42 14.81 4.03
N GLU A 251 -9.97 14.97 5.22
CA GLU A 251 -11.39 15.27 5.42
C GLU A 251 -11.78 16.65 4.91
N GLU A 252 -10.95 17.67 5.14
CA GLU A 252 -11.19 19.02 4.60
C GLU A 252 -11.25 19.00 3.06
N LEU A 253 -10.29 18.31 2.42
CA LEU A 253 -10.23 18.23 0.97
C LEU A 253 -11.31 17.34 0.34
N ASN A 254 -11.91 16.43 1.11
CA ASN A 254 -12.87 15.43 0.62
C ASN A 254 -14.26 15.50 1.25
N SER A 255 -14.52 16.54 2.03
CA SER A 255 -15.86 16.83 2.53
C SER A 255 -16.83 16.93 1.35
N PRO A 256 -18.04 16.36 1.47
CA PRO A 256 -19.08 16.58 0.46
C PRO A 256 -19.22 18.09 0.24
N ALA A 257 -19.19 18.53 -1.02
CA ALA A 257 -19.45 19.93 -1.33
C ALA A 257 -20.74 20.33 -0.60
N LYS A 258 -20.70 21.38 0.24
CA LYS A 258 -21.92 22.00 0.77
C LYS A 258 -22.83 22.22 -0.42
N SER A 259 -23.94 21.49 -0.48
CA SER A 259 -24.97 21.68 -1.48
C SER A 259 -25.24 23.18 -1.55
N ALA A 260 -24.99 23.79 -2.70
CA ALA A 260 -25.38 25.17 -2.93
C ALA A 260 -26.86 25.30 -2.52
N PRO A 261 -27.27 26.36 -1.81
CA PRO A 261 -28.67 26.56 -1.49
C PRO A 261 -29.45 26.49 -2.81
N VAL A 262 -30.43 25.58 -2.87
CA VAL A 262 -31.41 25.58 -3.95
C VAL A 262 -32.05 26.96 -3.91
N ALA A 263 -31.74 27.78 -4.93
CA ALA A 263 -32.42 29.04 -5.10
C ALA A 263 -33.91 28.71 -5.25
N ASN A 264 -34.70 29.06 -4.23
CA ASN A 264 -36.15 29.03 -4.33
C ASN A 264 -36.53 29.93 -5.51
N ALA A 265 -36.93 29.31 -6.62
CA ALA A 265 -37.55 30.02 -7.71
C ALA A 265 -38.88 30.57 -7.20
N ASP A 266 -38.92 31.89 -7.03
CA ASP A 266 -40.10 32.64 -6.61
C ASP A 266 -41.16 32.52 -7.72
N PRO A 267 -42.29 31.82 -7.50
CA PRO A 267 -43.29 31.59 -8.54
C PRO A 267 -44.25 32.78 -8.54
N LYS A 268 -43.78 33.96 -8.95
CA LYS A 268 -44.63 35.12 -9.28
C LYS A 268 -43.80 36.23 -9.92
N LYS A 269 -43.85 36.29 -11.25
CA LYS A 269 -44.00 37.57 -11.99
C LYS A 269 -44.52 37.28 -13.40
N LYS A 270 -45.79 37.67 -13.58
CA LYS A 270 -46.30 38.22 -14.83
C LYS A 270 -45.55 39.51 -15.14
#